data_AF-E4TJ67-F1
#
_entry.id   AF-E4TJ67-F1
#
_cell.length_a   1.000
_cell.length_b   1.000
_cell.length_c   1.000
_cell.angle_alpha   90.00
_cell.angle_beta   90.00
_cell.angle_gamma   90.00
#
_symmetry.space_group_name_H-M   'P 1'
#
loop_
_entity.id
_entity.type
_entity.pdbx_description
1 polymer ?
#
loop_
_entity_poly.entity_id
_entity_poly.type
_entity_poly.pdbx_seq_one_letter_code
_entity_poly.pdbx_strand_id
1 'polypeptide(L)'
;MRKIAIFLVMIFIDGSIFASSKESNYEVFAQKCSSCHGLEIIEKKQKSREEWKNTIKRMEKYGAKFDGKQGQILEYLVNKK
;
A
#
# COMPACT_ATOMS: atom_id res chain seq x y z
N MET A 1 47.17 34.47 -6.75
CA MET A 1 46.32 35.36 -7.58
C MET A 1 45.38 34.47 -8.39
N ARG A 2 44.12 34.33 -7.93
CA ARG A 2 42.90 34.79 -8.63
C ARG A 2 42.85 34.23 -10.06
N LYS A 3 42.03 33.22 -10.37
CA LYS A 3 40.56 33.25 -10.50
C LYS A 3 39.98 31.91 -9.99
N ILE A 4 39.13 31.86 -8.96
CA ILE A 4 37.68 32.14 -8.98
C ILE A 4 36.91 31.15 -9.87
N ALA A 5 36.16 30.26 -9.19
CA ALA A 5 34.85 29.67 -9.51
C ALA A 5 34.88 28.19 -9.10
N ILE A 6 34.41 27.80 -7.92
CA ILE A 6 32.96 27.63 -7.65
C ILE A 6 32.33 26.79 -8.77
N PHE A 7 32.48 25.48 -8.65
CA PHE A 7 31.59 24.45 -9.22
C PHE A 7 31.69 23.25 -8.25
N LEU A 8 31.37 23.41 -6.96
CA LEU A 8 30.00 23.31 -6.43
C LEU A 8 29.14 22.27 -7.18
N VAL A 9 29.36 20.98 -6.89
CA VAL A 9 28.28 19.98 -6.95
C VAL A 9 27.86 19.56 -8.37
N MET A 10 28.48 18.51 -8.89
CA MET A 10 27.83 17.51 -9.75
C MET A 10 28.36 16.15 -9.30
N ILE A 11 27.87 15.58 -8.18
CA ILE A 11 26.76 14.62 -8.20
C ILE A 11 26.69 13.88 -9.54
N PHE A 12 27.67 13.01 -9.78
CA PHE A 12 27.53 11.85 -10.66
C PHE A 12 27.51 10.58 -9.80
N ILE A 13 26.72 10.61 -8.73
CA ILE A 13 26.34 9.46 -7.91
C ILE A 13 24.82 9.24 -8.01
N ASP A 14 24.20 9.60 -9.14
CA ASP A 14 22.75 9.39 -9.35
C ASP A 14 22.50 8.09 -10.12
N GLY A 15 22.82 7.00 -9.44
CA GLY A 15 22.40 5.65 -9.80
C GLY A 15 21.84 4.95 -8.57
N SER A 16 21.14 5.70 -7.72
CA SER A 16 20.42 5.16 -6.57
C SER A 16 19.38 4.16 -7.07
N ILE A 17 19.77 2.90 -7.03
CA ILE A 17 18.96 1.70 -6.75
C ILE A 17 17.48 2.08 -6.50
N PHE A 18 16.65 2.06 -7.55
CA PHE A 18 15.20 1.99 -7.35
C PHE A 18 14.90 0.60 -6.77
N ALA A 19 14.94 0.50 -5.44
CA ALA A 19 14.47 -0.68 -4.74
C ALA A 19 12.95 -0.79 -5.01
N SER A 20 12.57 -1.65 -5.95
CA SER A 20 11.19 -2.12 -6.04
C SER A 20 10.94 -3.02 -4.82
N SER A 21 10.62 -2.41 -3.69
CA SER A 21 10.20 -3.15 -2.51
C SER A 21 8.84 -3.78 -2.79
N LYS A 22 8.79 -5.11 -2.75
CA LYS A 22 7.53 -5.86 -2.82
C LYS A 22 6.61 -5.39 -1.70
N GLU A 23 5.55 -4.67 -2.06
CA GLU A 23 4.54 -4.18 -1.12
C GLU A 23 3.93 -5.35 -0.33
N SER A 24 3.93 -5.25 1.00
CA SER A 24 3.37 -6.24 1.90
C SER A 24 1.83 -6.28 1.78
N ASN A 25 1.22 -7.40 2.18
CA ASN A 25 -0.24 -7.52 2.18
C ASN A 25 -0.91 -6.49 3.11
N TYR A 26 -0.23 -6.09 4.18
CA TYR A 26 -0.70 -5.03 5.08
C TYR A 26 -0.69 -3.66 4.39
N GLU A 27 0.39 -3.29 3.71
CA GLU A 27 0.48 -2.00 3.01
C GLU A 27 -0.61 -1.88 1.93
N VAL A 28 -0.79 -2.93 1.13
CA VAL A 28 -1.87 -3.01 0.13
C VAL A 28 -3.25 -2.84 0.81
N PHE A 29 -3.49 -3.55 1.92
CA PHE A 29 -4.72 -3.43 2.68
C PHE A 29 -4.93 -1.99 3.19
N ALA A 30 -3.93 -1.42 3.85
CA ALA A 30 -4.02 -0.10 4.44
C ALA A 30 -4.30 0.94 3.36
N GLN A 31 -3.53 0.94 2.27
CA GLN A 31 -3.68 1.87 1.17
C GLN A 31 -5.07 1.78 0.50
N LYS A 32 -5.55 0.55 0.23
CA LYS A 32 -6.81 0.35 -0.49
C LYS A 32 -8.05 0.49 0.37
N CYS A 33 -7.99 0.10 1.65
CA CYS A 33 -9.16 0.10 2.53
C CYS A 33 -9.35 1.41 3.31
N SER A 34 -8.31 2.24 3.43
CA SER A 34 -8.41 3.55 4.10
C SER A 34 -8.85 4.69 3.17
N SER A 35 -9.09 4.41 1.88
CA SER A 35 -9.38 5.46 0.88
C SER A 35 -10.74 6.12 1.05
N CYS A 36 -11.67 5.49 1.77
CA CYS A 36 -13.05 5.97 1.92
C CYS A 36 -13.46 6.21 3.38
N HIS A 37 -12.95 5.41 4.32
CA HIS A 37 -13.20 5.53 5.75
C HIS A 37 -12.05 4.91 6.53
N GLY A 38 -12.01 5.10 7.84
CA GLY A 38 -10.99 4.51 8.70
C GLY A 38 -11.03 2.98 8.75
N LEU A 39 -9.94 2.38 9.23
CA LEU A 39 -9.74 0.92 9.30
C LEU A 39 -10.26 0.30 10.60
N GLU A 40 -10.63 1.12 11.59
CA GLU A 40 -11.07 0.70 12.92
C GLU A 40 -12.27 -0.25 12.88
N ILE A 41 -13.15 -0.08 11.89
CA ILE A 41 -14.32 -0.95 11.69
C ILE A 41 -13.88 -2.35 11.26
N ILE A 42 -12.80 -2.46 10.49
CA ILE A 42 -12.26 -3.71 9.98
C ILE A 42 -11.43 -4.40 11.07
N GLU A 43 -10.61 -3.64 11.79
CA GLU A 43 -9.75 -4.15 12.86
C GLU A 43 -10.55 -4.85 13.96
N LYS A 44 -11.71 -4.29 14.34
CA LYS A 44 -12.60 -4.85 15.39
C LYS A 44 -13.42 -6.08 14.97
N LYS A 45 -13.28 -6.56 13.73
CA LYS A 45 -14.08 -7.68 13.21
C LYS A 45 -13.23 -8.92 13.03
N GLN A 46 -13.74 -10.05 13.51
CA GLN A 46 -13.27 -11.38 13.14
C GLN A 46 -14.32 -12.01 12.24
N LYS A 47 -13.88 -12.54 11.11
CA LYS A 47 -14.74 -13.14 10.08
C LYS A 47 -13.98 -14.27 9.42
N SER A 48 -14.73 -15.26 8.92
CA SER A 48 -14.19 -16.28 8.05
C SER A 48 -13.69 -15.69 6.72
N ARG A 49 -12.90 -16.47 5.99
CA ARG A 49 -12.42 -16.12 4.65
C ARG A 49 -13.56 -15.77 3.70
N GLU A 50 -14.66 -16.52 3.72
CA GLU A 50 -15.79 -16.27 2.83
C GLU A 50 -16.54 -14.98 3.17
N GLU A 51 -16.73 -14.69 4.46
CA GLU A 51 -17.31 -13.43 4.91
C GLU A 51 -16.45 -12.21 4.57
N TRP A 52 -15.11 -12.36 4.59
CA TRP A 52 -14.20 -11.32 4.13
C TRP A 52 -14.27 -11.12 2.61
N LYS A 53 -14.33 -12.18 1.82
CA LYS A 53 -14.57 -12.07 0.36
C LYS A 53 -15.86 -11.31 0.06
N ASN A 54 -16.94 -11.61 0.79
CA ASN A 54 -18.21 -10.92 0.64
C ASN A 54 -18.10 -9.44 1.04
N THR A 55 -17.30 -9.13 2.06
CA THR A 55 -17.02 -7.74 2.45
C THR A 55 -16.27 -7.00 1.35
N ILE A 56 -15.21 -7.59 0.78
CA ILE A 56 -14.44 -7.00 -0.34
C ILE A 56 -15.37 -6.72 -1.53
N LYS A 57 -16.15 -7.71 -1.97
CA LYS A 57 -17.15 -7.54 -3.05
C LYS A 57 -18.16 -6.43 -2.75
N ARG A 58 -18.59 -6.29 -1.50
CA ARG A 58 -19.48 -5.21 -1.09
C ARG A 58 -18.81 -3.84 -1.19
N MET A 59 -17.53 -3.73 -0.86
CA MET A 59 -16.78 -2.47 -1.00
C MET A 59 -16.58 -2.10 -2.48
N GLU A 60 -16.36 -3.08 -3.37
CA GLU A 60 -16.34 -2.83 -4.83
C GLU A 60 -17.66 -2.22 -5.32
N LYS A 61 -18.80 -2.75 -4.85
CA LYS A 61 -20.12 -2.20 -5.15
C LYS A 61 -20.32 -0.77 -4.64
N TYR A 62 -19.60 -0.37 -3.58
CA TYR A 62 -19.59 1.00 -3.08
C TYR A 62 -18.54 1.89 -3.76
N GLY A 63 -17.82 1.36 -4.75
CA GLY A 63 -16.88 2.12 -5.57
C GLY A 63 -15.41 1.95 -5.19
N ALA A 64 -15.08 1.05 -4.25
CA ALA A 64 -13.68 0.73 -3.96
C ALA A 64 -13.00 0.10 -5.18
N LYS A 65 -11.80 0.58 -5.51
CA LYS A 65 -10.98 0.07 -6.63
C LYS A 65 -9.76 -0.66 -6.07
N PHE A 66 -9.74 -1.98 -6.26
CA PHE A 66 -8.68 -2.84 -5.73
C PHE A 66 -7.57 -3.19 -6.73
N ASP A 67 -7.73 -2.89 -8.02
CA ASP A 67 -6.70 -3.08 -9.06
C ASP A 67 -6.05 -4.49 -9.08
N GLY A 68 -6.87 -5.53 -8.90
CA GLY A 68 -6.41 -6.93 -8.86
C GLY A 68 -5.79 -7.36 -7.53
N LYS A 69 -5.74 -6.48 -6.52
CA LYS A 69 -5.13 -6.72 -5.21
C LYS A 69 -6.05 -7.39 -4.19
N GLN A 70 -7.27 -7.78 -4.58
CA GLN A 70 -8.27 -8.39 -3.69
C GLN A 70 -7.72 -9.63 -2.95
N GLY A 71 -6.89 -10.45 -3.62
CA GLY A 71 -6.26 -11.61 -3.02
C GLY A 71 -5.31 -11.24 -1.87
N GLN A 72 -4.44 -10.25 -2.08
CA GLN A 72 -3.50 -9.78 -1.05
C GLN A 72 -4.25 -9.20 0.17
N ILE A 73 -5.29 -8.41 -0.10
CA ILE A 73 -6.18 -7.86 0.94
C ILE A 73 -6.84 -9.00 1.73
N LEU A 74 -7.38 -10.00 1.02
CA LEU A 74 -8.02 -11.14 1.66
C LEU A 74 -7.04 -11.92 2.55
N GLU A 75 -5.82 -12.17 2.06
CA GLU A 75 -4.79 -12.86 2.85
C GLU A 75 -4.40 -12.09 4.10
N TYR A 76 -4.34 -10.76 4.06
CA TYR A 76 -4.17 -9.98 5.28
C TYR A 76 -5.35 -10.14 6.23
N LEU A 77 -6.58 -9.97 5.74
CA LEU A 77 -7.79 -9.95 6.56
C LEU A 77 -8.07 -11.26 7.31
N VAL A 78 -7.70 -12.41 6.72
CA VAL A 78 -7.89 -13.73 7.36
C VAL A 78 -6.79 -14.08 8.36
N ASN A 79 -5.62 -13.45 8.26
CA ASN A 79 -4.47 -13.72 9.12
C ASN A 79 -4.21 -12.61 10.15
N LYS A 80 -4.97 -11.50 10.12
CA LYS A 80 -4.88 -10.45 11.12
C LYS A 80 -5.32 -11.02 12.49
N LYS A 81 -4.49 -10.81 13.50
CA LYS A 81 -4.76 -11.23 14.88
C LYS A 81 -5.68 -10.24 15.58
#